data_AF-A0A6S6QXG5-F1
#
_entry.id   AF-A0A6S6QXG5-F1
#
_cell.length_a   1.000
_cell.length_b   1.000
_cell.length_c   1.000
_cell.angle_alpha   90.00
_cell.angle_beta   90.00
_cell.angle_gamma   90.00
#
_symmetry.space_group_name_H-M   'P 1'
#
loop_
_entity.id
_entity.type
_entity.pdbx_description
1 polymer ?
#
loop_
_entity_poly.entity_id
_entity_poly.type
_entity_poly.pdbx_seq_one_letter_code
_entity_poly.pdbx_strand_id
1 'polypeptide(L)'
;MKIEQFLKLGLSDEQAKKVMELCKEDKRNFIPKSRFDTLNEKKKKLEMQVMVHKTQLDEMLVANEQNKRLHEQAGQIWEHFISFNRKQEELLREFLILSAIFNKLSGVVSVEFVMDKIDRSKLTLTTQGEILGLDKQLMDIQTEYPHYF
;
A
#
# COMPACT_ATOMS: atom_id res chain seq x y z
N MET A 1 -39.67 52.92 -16.16
CA MET A 1 -40.11 54.21 -16.68
C MET A 1 -41.63 54.24 -16.78
N LYS A 2 -42.22 55.37 -16.41
CA LYS A 2 -43.66 55.64 -16.49
C LYS A 2 -43.92 56.74 -17.53
N ILE A 3 -45.09 56.74 -18.17
CA ILE A 3 -45.49 57.77 -19.15
C ILE A 3 -45.33 59.19 -18.60
N GLU A 4 -45.68 59.42 -17.34
CA GLU A 4 -45.54 60.71 -16.64
C GLU A 4 -44.12 61.28 -16.66
N GLN A 5 -43.09 60.42 -16.72
CA GLN A 5 -41.70 60.87 -16.80
C GLN A 5 -41.36 61.43 -18.18
N PHE A 6 -41.98 60.91 -19.25
CA PHE A 6 -41.80 61.41 -20.61
C PHE A 6 -42.58 62.70 -20.85
N LEU A 7 -43.79 62.82 -20.27
CA LEU A 7 -44.56 64.05 -20.31
C LEU A 7 -43.83 65.22 -19.62
N LYS A 8 -43.20 64.95 -18.46
CA LYS A 8 -42.35 65.94 -17.76
C LYS A 8 -41.09 66.35 -18.54
N LEU A 9 -40.67 65.56 -19.52
CA LEU A 9 -39.56 65.86 -20.43
C LEU A 9 -40.01 66.62 -21.68
N GLY A 10 -41.28 67.01 -21.78
CA GLY A 10 -41.82 67.80 -22.88
C GLY A 10 -42.30 67.00 -24.09
N LEU A 11 -42.41 65.67 -23.98
CA LEU A 11 -43.01 64.84 -25.04
C LEU A 11 -44.53 64.98 -25.04
N SER A 12 -45.15 64.94 -26.23
CA SER A 12 -46.60 64.81 -26.35
C SER A 12 -47.09 63.42 -25.92
N ASP A 13 -48.38 63.28 -25.63
CA ASP A 13 -48.98 61.99 -25.26
C ASP A 13 -48.72 60.87 -26.27
N GLU A 14 -48.77 61.19 -27.57
CA GLU A 14 -48.50 60.22 -28.64
C GLU A 14 -47.02 59.81 -28.68
N GLN A 15 -46.10 60.78 -28.54
CA GLN A 15 -44.66 60.51 -28.51
C GLN A 15 -44.28 59.69 -27.27
N ALA A 16 -44.85 60.01 -26.10
CA ALA A 16 -44.64 59.27 -24.86
C ALA A 16 -45.13 57.82 -24.95
N LYS A 17 -46.26 57.56 -25.62
CA LYS A 17 -46.77 56.20 -25.88
C LYS A 17 -45.84 55.42 -26.80
N LYS A 18 -45.37 56.03 -27.90
CA LYS A 18 -44.48 55.39 -28.88
C LYS A 18 -43.12 55.02 -28.27
N VAL A 19 -42.55 55.89 -27.46
CA VAL A 19 -41.30 55.62 -26.71
C VAL A 19 -41.51 54.50 -25.68
N MET A 20 -42.66 54.45 -25.02
CA MET A 20 -42.98 53.37 -24.08
C MET A 20 -43.16 52.01 -24.75
N GLU A 21 -43.68 51.96 -25.98
CA GLU A 21 -43.77 50.73 -26.77
C GLU A 21 -42.38 50.23 -27.19
N LEU A 22 -41.55 51.11 -27.75
CA LEU A 22 -40.15 50.77 -28.08
C LEU A 22 -39.38 50.29 -26.83
N CYS A 23 -39.53 50.97 -25.70
CA CYS A 23 -38.94 50.54 -24.42
C CYS A 23 -39.46 49.17 -23.94
N LYS A 24 -40.69 48.79 -24.27
CA LYS A 24 -41.25 47.47 -23.93
C LYS A 24 -40.71 46.39 -24.87
N GLU A 25 -40.59 46.69 -26.16
CA GLU A 25 -40.01 45.76 -27.14
C GLU A 25 -38.54 45.49 -26.85
N ASP A 26 -37.74 46.53 -26.61
CA ASP A 26 -36.33 46.37 -26.23
C ASP A 26 -36.20 45.50 -24.97
N LYS A 27 -37.04 45.73 -23.95
CA LYS A 27 -37.07 44.94 -22.70
C LYS A 27 -37.32 43.46 -22.90
N ARG A 28 -38.01 43.03 -23.97
CA ARG A 28 -38.26 41.62 -24.25
C ARG A 28 -36.98 40.88 -24.66
N ASN A 29 -35.98 41.58 -25.19
CA ASN A 29 -34.70 41.00 -25.58
C ASN A 29 -33.71 40.88 -24.42
N PHE A 30 -33.99 41.50 -23.27
CA PHE A 30 -33.12 41.44 -22.09
C PHE A 30 -33.45 40.25 -21.18
N ILE A 31 -32.40 39.68 -20.57
CA ILE A 31 -32.57 38.68 -19.53
C ILE A 31 -33.07 39.36 -18.25
N PRO A 32 -34.18 38.89 -17.65
CA PRO A 32 -34.65 39.41 -16.37
C PRO A 32 -33.58 39.21 -15.29
N LYS A 33 -33.36 40.24 -14.46
CA LYS A 33 -32.38 40.21 -13.37
C LYS A 33 -32.53 38.97 -12.49
N SER A 34 -33.76 38.57 -12.15
CA SER A 34 -34.02 37.35 -11.36
C SER A 34 -33.46 36.08 -12.00
N ARG A 35 -33.52 35.95 -13.33
CA ARG A 35 -32.97 34.80 -14.06
C ARG A 35 -31.44 34.83 -14.04
N PHE A 36 -30.84 36.01 -14.23
CA PHE A 36 -29.40 36.20 -14.12
C PHE A 36 -28.88 35.88 -12.72
N ASP A 37 -29.50 36.46 -11.68
CA ASP A 37 -29.14 36.22 -10.28
C ASP A 37 -29.25 34.72 -9.93
N THR A 38 -30.33 34.06 -10.35
CA THR A 38 -30.51 32.61 -10.15
C THR A 38 -29.42 31.79 -10.83
N LEU A 39 -29.07 32.11 -12.08
CA LEU A 39 -28.00 31.42 -12.81
C LEU A 39 -26.64 31.65 -12.15
N ASN A 40 -26.38 32.87 -11.70
CA ASN A 40 -25.12 33.22 -11.06
C ASN A 40 -24.96 32.49 -9.72
N GLU A 41 -26.02 32.41 -8.92
CA GLU A 41 -26.02 31.63 -7.67
C GLU A 41 -25.86 30.13 -7.93
N LYS A 42 -26.50 29.57 -8.97
CA LYS A 42 -26.27 28.17 -9.38
C LYS A 42 -24.82 27.95 -9.82
N LYS A 43 -24.25 28.86 -10.60
CA LYS A 43 -22.86 28.81 -11.05
C LYS A 43 -21.90 28.80 -9.86
N LYS A 44 -22.05 29.73 -8.92
CA LYS A 44 -21.22 29.77 -7.69
C LYS A 44 -21.30 28.47 -6.90
N LYS A 45 -22.49 27.89 -6.75
CA LYS A 45 -22.67 26.60 -6.06
C LYS A 45 -21.94 25.47 -6.78
N LEU A 46 -22.04 25.40 -8.11
CA LEU A 46 -21.34 24.39 -8.91
C LEU A 46 -19.82 24.56 -8.84
N GLU A 47 -19.32 25.80 -8.94
CA GLU A 47 -17.89 26.09 -8.81
C GLU A 47 -17.35 25.67 -7.44
N MET A 48 -18.11 25.92 -6.37
CA MET A 48 -17.77 25.46 -5.02
C MET A 48 -17.76 23.94 -4.91
N GLN A 49 -18.77 23.26 -5.46
CA GLN A 49 -18.82 21.78 -5.48
C GLN A 49 -17.65 21.18 -6.24
N VAL A 50 -17.30 21.74 -7.41
CA VAL A 50 -16.15 21.29 -8.20
C VAL A 50 -14.85 21.44 -7.40
N MET A 51 -14.68 22.55 -6.70
CA MET A 51 -13.51 22.77 -5.85
C MET A 51 -13.43 21.72 -4.72
N VAL A 52 -14.54 21.46 -4.03
CA VAL A 52 -14.61 20.44 -2.97
C VAL A 52 -14.29 19.05 -3.52
N HIS A 53 -14.88 18.67 -4.64
CA HIS A 53 -14.63 17.36 -5.26
C HIS A 53 -13.18 17.22 -5.74
N LYS A 54 -12.56 18.29 -6.22
CA LYS A 54 -11.15 18.28 -6.59
C LYS A 54 -10.27 18.00 -5.36
N THR A 55 -10.50 18.69 -4.26
CA THR A 55 -9.77 18.45 -3.01
C THR A 55 -9.95 17.01 -2.52
N GLN A 56 -11.19 16.50 -2.54
CA GLN A 56 -11.47 15.11 -2.16
C GLN A 56 -10.73 14.11 -3.06
N LEU A 57 -10.68 14.36 -4.37
CA LEU A 57 -9.97 13.49 -5.30
C LEU A 57 -8.46 13.49 -5.04
N ASP A 58 -7.88 14.66 -4.78
CA ASP A 58 -6.45 14.79 -4.47
C ASP A 58 -6.12 14.04 -3.17
N GLU A 59 -6.95 14.15 -2.13
CA GLU A 59 -6.82 13.39 -0.88
C GLU A 59 -6.92 11.86 -1.11
N MET A 60 -7.88 11.42 -1.93
CA MET A 60 -8.04 10.00 -2.27
C MET A 60 -6.83 9.45 -3.05
N LEU A 61 -6.24 10.24 -3.95
CA LEU A 61 -5.04 9.85 -4.69
C LEU A 61 -3.85 9.65 -3.75
N VAL A 62 -3.63 10.58 -2.82
CA VAL A 62 -2.57 10.47 -1.80
C VAL A 62 -2.77 9.23 -0.94
N ALA A 63 -3.99 8.98 -0.45
CA ALA A 63 -4.30 7.80 0.35
C ALA A 63 -4.07 6.49 -0.43
N ASN A 64 -4.41 6.47 -1.73
CA ASN A 64 -4.19 5.30 -2.58
C ASN A 64 -2.70 5.01 -2.79
N GLU A 65 -1.88 6.04 -2.98
CA GLU A 65 -0.42 5.88 -3.07
C GLU A 65 0.18 5.36 -1.76
N GLN A 66 -0.26 5.88 -0.61
CA GLN A 66 0.16 5.38 0.69
C GLN A 66 -0.22 3.90 0.89
N ASN A 67 -1.44 3.50 0.49
CA ASN A 67 -1.87 2.10 0.57
C ASN A 67 -1.00 1.18 -0.30
N LYS A 68 -0.63 1.60 -1.52
CA LYS A 68 0.29 0.82 -2.37
C LYS A 68 1.64 0.60 -1.69
N ARG A 69 2.22 1.66 -1.10
CA ARG A 69 3.48 1.57 -0.36
C ARG A 69 3.38 0.64 0.85
N LEU A 70 2.28 0.71 1.60
CA LEU A 70 2.04 -0.19 2.73
C LEU A 70 1.96 -1.66 2.31
N HIS A 71 1.31 -1.97 1.18
CA HIS A 71 1.26 -3.32 0.64
C HIS A 71 2.64 -3.83 0.21
N GLU A 72 3.44 -2.99 -0.46
CA GLU A 72 4.82 -3.34 -0.83
C GLU A 72 5.68 -3.63 0.41
N GLN A 73 5.60 -2.79 1.45
CA GLN A 73 6.31 -3.00 2.71
C GLN A 73 5.88 -4.28 3.42
N ALA A 74 4.58 -4.59 3.46
CA ALA A 74 4.08 -5.82 4.05
C ALA A 74 4.63 -7.07 3.34
N GLY A 75 4.72 -7.03 2.00
CA GLY A 75 5.33 -8.11 1.20
C GLY A 75 6.80 -8.32 1.57
N GLN A 76 7.59 -7.24 1.61
CA GLN A 76 9.01 -7.30 2.00
C GLN A 76 9.22 -7.84 3.41
N ILE A 77 8.39 -7.41 4.38
CA ILE A 77 8.44 -7.91 5.76
C ILE A 77 8.13 -9.41 5.80
N TRP A 78 7.16 -9.87 5.02
CA TRP A 78 6.79 -11.28 4.98
C TRP A 78 7.88 -12.16 4.36
N GLU A 79 8.47 -11.73 3.25
CA GLU A 79 9.62 -12.40 2.63
C GLU A 79 10.81 -12.45 3.59
N HIS A 80 11.10 -11.34 4.26
CA HIS A 80 12.15 -11.29 5.27
C HIS A 80 11.88 -12.26 6.42
N PHE A 81 10.66 -12.29 6.96
CA PHE A 81 10.25 -13.20 8.02
C PHE A 81 10.41 -14.68 7.62
N ILE A 82 9.94 -15.07 6.43
CA ILE A 82 10.11 -16.44 5.91
C ILE A 82 11.60 -16.78 5.79
N SER A 83 12.39 -15.88 5.19
CA SER A 83 13.82 -16.11 5.01
C SER A 83 14.57 -16.20 6.33
N PHE A 84 14.18 -15.40 7.32
CA PHE A 84 14.75 -15.38 8.66
C PHE A 84 14.43 -16.67 9.40
N ASN A 85 13.17 -17.10 9.41
CA ASN A 85 12.77 -18.35 10.06
C ASN A 85 13.47 -19.56 9.44
N ARG A 86 13.54 -19.64 8.11
CA ARG A 86 14.27 -20.72 7.44
C ARG A 86 15.74 -20.76 7.87
N LYS A 87 16.41 -19.60 7.92
CA LYS A 87 17.79 -19.49 8.41
C LYS A 87 17.93 -19.91 9.87
N GLN A 88 16.98 -19.52 10.73
CA GLN A 88 16.99 -19.92 12.14
C GLN A 88 16.78 -21.43 12.31
N GLU A 89 15.85 -22.03 11.56
CA GLU A 89 15.63 -23.48 11.54
C GLU A 89 16.88 -24.24 11.04
N GLU A 90 17.54 -23.74 10.00
CA GLU A 90 18.80 -24.29 9.49
C GLU A 90 19.91 -24.22 10.55
N LEU A 91 20.10 -23.06 11.20
CA LEU A 91 21.09 -22.88 12.28
C LEU A 91 20.81 -23.77 13.48
N LEU A 92 19.54 -23.89 13.91
CA LEU A 92 19.14 -24.76 15.01
C LEU A 92 19.40 -26.23 14.67
N ARG A 93 19.06 -26.66 13.45
CA ARG A 93 19.33 -28.02 12.98
C ARG A 93 20.84 -28.30 12.98
N GLU A 94 21.65 -27.38 12.47
CA GLU A 94 23.10 -27.51 12.45
C GLU A 94 23.68 -27.60 13.86
N PHE A 95 23.24 -26.73 14.77
CA PHE A 95 23.66 -26.73 16.17
C PHE A 95 23.34 -28.05 16.87
N LEU A 96 22.12 -28.58 16.70
CA LEU A 96 21.72 -29.86 17.30
C LEU A 96 22.54 -31.02 16.73
N ILE A 97 22.76 -31.05 15.41
CA ILE A 97 23.62 -32.04 14.75
C ILE A 97 25.04 -32.01 15.31
N LEU A 98 25.65 -30.82 15.38
CA LEU A 98 27.00 -30.67 15.93
C LEU A 98 27.06 -31.10 17.40
N SER A 99 26.08 -30.70 18.22
CA SER A 99 26.04 -31.07 19.64
C SER A 99 25.96 -32.58 19.84
N ALA A 100 25.11 -33.28 19.10
CA ALA A 100 25.00 -34.73 19.19
C ALA A 100 26.29 -35.44 18.73
N ILE A 101 26.92 -34.96 17.65
CA ILE A 101 28.22 -35.46 17.18
C ILE A 101 29.26 -35.28 18.29
N PHE A 102 29.43 -34.08 18.84
CA PHE A 102 30.40 -33.81 19.90
C PHE A 102 30.19 -34.69 21.13
N ASN A 103 28.94 -34.91 21.55
CA ASN A 103 28.64 -35.79 22.66
C ASN A 103 29.07 -37.24 22.39
N LYS A 104 28.92 -37.73 21.15
CA LYS A 104 29.30 -39.10 20.76
C LYS A 104 30.79 -39.28 20.54
N LEU A 105 31.51 -38.21 20.22
CA LEU A 105 32.97 -38.23 20.04
C LEU A 105 33.74 -38.02 21.35
N SER A 106 33.06 -38.03 22.50
CA SER A 106 33.71 -37.97 23.80
C SER A 106 34.64 -39.20 23.99
N GLY A 107 35.94 -38.95 24.12
CA GLY A 107 36.95 -40.00 24.28
C GLY A 107 37.58 -40.51 22.98
N VAL A 108 37.15 -40.02 21.81
CA VAL A 108 37.76 -40.32 20.52
C VAL A 108 39.14 -39.67 20.41
N VAL A 109 40.16 -40.43 19.98
CA VAL A 109 41.56 -39.98 19.89
C VAL A 109 41.73 -38.80 18.93
N SER A 110 41.08 -38.83 17.77
CA SER A 110 41.13 -37.72 16.81
C SER A 110 39.74 -37.29 16.37
N VAL A 111 39.15 -36.39 17.17
CA VAL A 111 37.83 -35.81 16.92
C VAL A 111 37.75 -35.13 15.55
N GLU A 112 38.78 -34.37 15.16
CA GLU A 112 38.81 -33.66 13.87
C GLU A 112 38.74 -34.60 12.67
N PHE A 113 39.51 -35.69 12.69
CA PHE A 113 39.52 -36.68 11.62
C PHE A 113 38.16 -37.39 11.51
N VAL A 114 37.59 -37.82 12.64
CA VAL A 114 36.29 -38.51 12.65
C VAL A 114 35.17 -37.55 12.22
N MET A 115 35.22 -36.28 12.60
CA MET A 115 34.24 -35.27 12.16
C MET A 115 34.25 -35.03 10.65
N ASP A 116 35.42 -35.06 9.99
CA ASP A 116 35.55 -34.89 8.54
C ASP A 116 34.93 -36.06 7.75
N LYS A 117 34.87 -37.25 8.36
CA LYS A 117 34.28 -38.46 7.76
C LYS A 117 32.77 -38.59 7.95
N ILE A 118 32.15 -37.79 8.83
CA ILE A 118 30.70 -37.82 9.05
C ILE A 118 29.99 -37.09 7.93
N ASP A 119 29.15 -37.82 7.20
CA ASP A 119 28.24 -37.27 6.20
C ASP A 119 26.98 -36.72 6.89
N ARG A 120 27.04 -35.44 7.24
CA ARG A 120 25.95 -34.70 7.90
C ARG A 120 24.68 -34.64 7.05
N SER A 121 24.77 -34.76 5.72
CA SER A 121 23.61 -34.74 4.82
C SER A 121 22.72 -35.97 4.99
N LYS A 122 23.29 -37.08 5.48
CA LYS A 122 22.59 -38.33 5.78
C LYS A 122 22.02 -38.42 7.20
N LEU A 123 22.18 -37.35 8.01
CA LEU A 123 21.67 -37.30 9.38
C LEU A 123 20.26 -36.71 9.42
N THR A 124 19.36 -37.38 10.13
CA THR A 124 17.96 -36.96 10.29
C THR A 124 17.70 -36.57 11.74
N LEU A 125 17.20 -35.34 11.96
CA LEU A 125 16.75 -34.86 13.25
C LEU A 125 15.26 -35.21 13.41
N THR A 126 14.90 -35.98 14.44
CA THR A 126 13.51 -36.33 14.73
C THR A 126 12.80 -35.19 15.48
N THR A 127 11.48 -35.25 15.53
CA THR A 127 10.65 -34.32 16.32
C THR A 127 10.90 -34.40 17.82
N GLN A 128 11.55 -35.45 18.32
CA GLN A 128 11.96 -35.61 19.71
C GLN A 128 13.39 -35.12 19.99
N GLY A 129 14.08 -34.57 18.98
CA GLY A 129 15.44 -34.06 19.12
C GLY A 129 16.54 -35.12 18.98
N GLU A 130 16.19 -36.34 18.54
CA GLU A 130 17.16 -37.42 18.32
C GLU A 130 17.78 -37.35 16.92
N ILE A 131 19.02 -37.82 16.78
CA ILE A 131 19.74 -37.81 15.50
C ILE A 131 19.95 -39.22 14.99
N LEU A 132 19.19 -39.58 13.96
CA LEU A 132 19.25 -40.89 13.34
C LEU A 132 20.40 -40.95 12.32
N GLY A 133 21.02 -42.14 12.22
CA GLY A 133 22.11 -42.42 11.27
C GLY A 133 23.51 -42.10 11.79
N LEU A 134 23.65 -41.32 12.87
CA LEU A 134 24.94 -40.97 13.45
C LEU A 134 25.67 -42.21 14.01
N ASP A 135 24.98 -43.02 14.82
CA ASP A 135 25.58 -44.21 15.43
C ASP A 135 26.09 -45.21 14.37
N LYS A 136 25.33 -45.38 13.28
CA LYS A 136 25.74 -46.24 12.16
C LYS A 136 27.01 -45.71 11.49
N GLN A 137 27.05 -44.42 11.17
CA GLN A 137 28.24 -43.82 10.57
C GLN A 137 29.45 -43.94 11.50
N LEU A 138 29.30 -43.72 12.81
CA LEU A 138 30.40 -43.88 13.77
C LEU A 138 30.93 -45.31 13.84
N MET A 139 30.05 -46.33 13.81
CA MET A 139 30.46 -47.73 13.75
C MET A 139 31.25 -48.07 12.47
N ASP A 140 30.77 -47.57 11.32
CA ASP A 140 31.42 -47.77 10.03
C ASP A 140 32.82 -47.13 10.03
N ILE A 141 32.94 -45.87 10.50
CA ILE A 141 34.22 -45.15 10.59
C ILE A 141 35.15 -45.84 11.61
N GLN A 142 34.64 -46.31 12.76
CA GLN A 142 35.45 -47.02 13.75
C GLN A 142 36.04 -48.32 13.21
N THR A 143 35.28 -49.01 12.35
CA THR A 143 35.75 -50.25 11.70
C THR A 143 36.84 -49.98 10.67
N GLU A 144 36.71 -48.89 9.90
CA GLU A 144 37.67 -48.52 8.85
C GLU A 144 38.91 -47.82 9.41
N TYR A 145 38.77 -47.09 10.51
CA TYR A 145 39.79 -46.20 11.10
C TYR A 145 39.96 -46.42 12.62
N PRO A 146 40.27 -47.65 13.09
CA PRO A 146 40.26 -47.98 14.51
C PRO A 146 41.29 -47.21 15.35
N HIS A 147 42.38 -46.74 14.76
CA HIS A 147 43.43 -45.98 15.46
C HIS A 147 43.04 -44.54 15.82
N TYR A 148 41.91 -44.07 15.29
CA TYR A 148 41.41 -42.70 15.52
C TYR A 148 40.28 -42.63 16.54
N PHE A 149 39.80 -43.78 17.04
CA PHE A 149 38.81 -43.93 18.10
C PHE A 149 39.48 -44.35 19.41
#